data_AF-A0A251WEB9-F1
#
_entry.id   AF-A0A251WEB9-F1
#
_cell.length_a   1.000
_cell.length_b   1.000
_cell.length_c   1.000
_cell.angle_alpha   90.00
_cell.angle_beta   90.00
_cell.angle_gamma   90.00
#
_symmetry.space_group_name_H-M   'P 1'
#
loop_
_entity.id
_entity.type
_entity.pdbx_description
1 polymer ?
#
loop_
_entity_poly.entity_id
_entity_poly.type
_entity_poly.pdbx_seq_one_letter_code
_entity_poly.pdbx_strand_id
1 'polypeptide(L)' 'MHLKQIWLSLRRSLEGDRSPQVATKQNSSGDRYFELYDPVDRKVSSFSSSREIQIWLDQYHS' A
#
# COMPACT_ATOMS: atom_id res chain seq x y z
N MET A 1 2.55 2.21 -21.55
CA MET A 1 2.35 3.35 -20.63
C MET A 1 1.01 3.20 -19.91
N HIS A 2 0.96 2.55 -18.74
CA HIS A 2 -0.29 2.39 -17.96
C HIS A 2 -0.10 2.58 -16.43
N LEU A 3 1.11 2.94 -15.98
CA LEU A 3 1.43 3.11 -14.55
C LEU A 3 0.85 4.39 -13.94
N LYS A 4 0.56 5.41 -14.77
CA LYS A 4 0.08 6.71 -14.29
C LYS A 4 -1.40 6.71 -13.87
N GLN A 5 -2.25 5.87 -14.45
CA GLN A 5 -3.68 5.82 -14.11
C GLN A 5 -3.97 5.01 -12.84
N ILE A 6 -3.20 3.95 -12.57
CA ILE A 6 -3.39 3.09 -11.39
C ILE A 6 -3.08 3.88 -10.09
N TRP A 7 -2.06 4.75 -10.12
CA TRP A 7 -1.70 5.61 -8.99
C TRP A 7 -2.69 6.74 -8.70
N LEU A 8 -3.38 7.26 -9.73
CA LEU A 8 -4.40 8.31 -9.56
C LEU A 8 -5.70 7.77 -8.96
N SER A 9 -6.04 6.51 -9.22
CA SER A 9 -7.17 5.83 -8.58
C SER A 9 -6.87 5.45 -7.12
N LEU A 10 -5.61 5.07 -6.82
CA LEU A 10 -5.18 4.77 -5.44
C LEU A 10 -5.25 5.99 -4.52
N ARG A 11 -5.07 7.20 -5.07
CA ARG A 11 -5.05 8.46 -4.32
C ARG A 11 -6.45 9.03 -4.00
N ARG A 12 -7.50 8.66 -4.75
CA ARG A 12 -8.86 9.20 -4.55
C ARG A 12 -9.75 8.36 -3.62
N SER A 13 -9.45 7.07 -3.41
CA SER A 13 -10.15 6.26 -2.41
C SER A 13 -9.62 6.43 -0.97
N LEU A 14 -8.79 7.43 -0.72
CA LEU A 14 -8.30 7.82 0.62
C LEU A 14 -9.23 8.85 1.30
N GLU A 15 -10.37 9.17 0.71
CA GLU A 15 -11.40 10.00 1.33
C GLU A 15 -12.28 9.14 2.24
N GLY A 16 -11.84 8.93 3.49
CA GLY A 16 -12.71 8.41 4.56
C GLY A 16 -12.06 7.50 5.60
N ASP A 17 -10.99 7.95 6.27
CA ASP A 17 -10.60 7.64 7.66
C ASP A 17 -10.91 6.21 8.18
N ARG A 18 -10.36 5.17 7.54
CA ARG A 18 -10.22 3.76 8.01
C ARG A 18 -9.59 2.82 6.98
N SER A 19 -9.32 3.31 5.77
CA SER A 19 -8.69 2.49 4.74
C SER A 19 -7.17 2.35 4.97
N PRO A 20 -6.61 1.15 4.77
CA PRO A 20 -5.17 0.93 4.83
C PRO A 20 -4.43 1.80 3.81
N GLN A 21 -3.34 2.43 4.25
CA GLN A 21 -2.55 3.36 3.44
C GLN A 21 -1.26 2.70 2.97
N VAL A 22 -0.93 2.84 1.68
CA VAL A 22 0.29 2.26 1.10
C VAL A 22 1.24 3.37 0.66
N ALA A 23 2.47 3.33 1.15
CA ALA A 23 3.56 4.22 0.79
C ALA A 23 4.70 3.44 0.12
N THR A 24 5.29 3.96 -0.95
CA THR A 24 6.52 3.39 -1.53
C THR A 24 7.73 4.06 -0.89
N LYS A 25 8.66 3.27 -0.35
CA LYS A 25 9.90 3.73 0.26
C LYS A 25 11.11 3.06 -0.39
N GLN A 26 12.28 3.65 -0.18
CA GLN A 26 13.56 3.12 -0.64
C GLN A 26 14.47 2.98 0.58
N ASN A 27 15.10 1.82 0.73
CA ASN A 27 16.04 1.58 1.82
C ASN A 27 17.40 2.22 1.51
N SER A 28 18.32 2.20 2.48
CA SER A 28 19.68 2.75 2.31
C SER A 28 20.52 2.02 1.25
N SER A 29 20.16 0.79 0.90
CA SER A 29 20.79 -0.01 -0.16
C SER A 29 20.28 0.34 -1.56
N GLY A 30 19.23 1.17 -1.66
CA GLY A 30 18.61 1.55 -2.92
C GLY A 30 17.45 0.63 -3.36
N ASP A 31 17.11 -0.40 -2.59
CA ASP A 31 15.95 -1.26 -2.88
C ASP A 31 14.65 -0.56 -2.53
N ARG A 32 13.66 -0.70 -3.42
CA ARG A 32 12.31 -0.20 -3.19
C ARG A 32 11.49 -1.23 -2.43
N TYR A 33 10.76 -0.76 -1.44
CA TYR A 33 9.79 -1.54 -0.70
C TYR A 33 8.52 -0.70 -0.51
N PHE A 34 7.46 -1.36 -0.08
CA PHE A 34 6.17 -0.75 0.19
C PHE A 34 5.86 -0.87 1.66
N GLU A 35 5.37 0.20 2.26
CA GLU A 35 4.94 0.26 3.65
C GLU A 35 3.43 0.43 3.66
N LEU A 36 2.73 -0.54 4.25
CA LEU A 36 1.29 -0.50 4.43
C LEU A 36 1.00 -0.18 5.89
N TYR A 37 0.27 0.90 6.12
CA TYR A 37 -0.28 1.24 7.42
C TYR A 37 -1.74 0.81 7.50
N ASP A 38 -2.02 -0.09 8.42
CA ASP A 38 -3.37 -0.48 8.77
C ASP A 38 -3.88 0.39 9.95
N PRO A 39 -4.92 1.21 9.76
CA PRO A 39 -5.46 2.07 10.82
C PRO A 39 -6.37 1.33 11.82
N VAL A 40 -6.83 0.11 11.52
CA VAL A 40 -7.73 -0.68 12.38
C VAL A 40 -6.93 -1.36 13.50
N ASP A 41 -5.88 -2.08 13.13
CA ASP A 41 -4.90 -2.71 14.01
C ASP A 41 -3.77 -1.75 14.42
N ARG A 42 -3.71 -0.56 13.84
CA ARG A 42 -2.62 0.44 14.03
C ARG A 42 -1.24 -0.18 13.77
N LYS A 43 -1.16 -1.05 12.76
CA LYS A 43 0.03 -1.82 12.44
C LYS A 43 0.64 -1.36 11.13
N VAL A 44 1.96 -1.27 11.11
CA VAL A 44 2.73 -1.04 9.89
C VAL A 44 3.32 -2.37 9.43
N SER A 45 3.12 -2.70 8.15
CA SER A 45 3.71 -3.88 7.51
C SER A 45 4.55 -3.44 6.30
N SER A 46 5.71 -4.04 6.13
CA SER A 46 6.60 -3.77 4.99
C SER A 46 6.56 -4.92 4.01
N PHE A 47 6.42 -4.61 2.73
CA PHE A 47 6.32 -5.55 1.63
C PHE A 47 7.38 -5.25 0.58
N SER A 48 7.95 -6.29 0.00
CA SER A 48 8.98 -6.14 -1.03
C SER A 48 8.37 -5.97 -2.42
N SER A 49 7.13 -6.42 -2.59
CA SER A 49 6.42 -6.46 -3.86
C SER A 49 4.98 -5.97 -3.75
N SER A 50 4.49 -5.32 -4.81
CA SER A 50 3.09 -4.91 -4.93
C SER A 50 2.11 -6.10 -4.91
N ARG A 51 2.57 -7.30 -5.27
CA ARG A 51 1.76 -8.53 -5.20
C ARG A 51 1.44 -8.94 -3.77
N GLU A 52 2.38 -8.75 -2.84
CA GLU A 52 2.17 -9.07 -1.43
C GLU A 52 1.13 -8.12 -0.81
N ILE A 53 1.17 -6.84 -1.21
CA ILE A 53 0.17 -5.84 -0.82
C ILE A 53 -1.22 -6.24 -1.31
N GLN A 54 -1.34 -6.72 -2.55
CA GLN A 54 -2.63 -7.18 -3.08
C GLN A 54 -3.18 -8.37 -2.30
N ILE A 55 -2.33 -9.36 -1.98
CA ILE A 55 -2.74 -10.52 -1.17
C ILE A 55 -3.19 -10.07 0.22
N TRP A 56 -2.48 -9.13 0.84
CA TRP A 56 -2.84 -8.59 2.13
C TRP A 56 -4.18 -7.84 2.09
N LEU A 57 -4.40 -6.99 1.08
CA LEU A 57 -5.66 -6.27 0.89
C LEU A 57 -6.84 -7.21 0.62
N ASP A 58 -6.62 -8.29 -0.12
CA ASP A 58 -7.61 -9.34 -0.39
C ASP A 58 -8.04 -10.05 0.90
N GLN A 59 -7.07 -10.42 1.75
CA GLN A 59 -7.35 -10.99 3.08
C GLN A 59 -8.05 -10.01 4.01
N TYR A 60 -7.72 -8.72 3.93
CA TYR A 60 -8.29 -7.68 4.78
C TYR A 60 -9.75 -7.35 4.47
N HIS A 61 -10.17 -7.53 3.22
CA HIS A 61 -11.54 -7.28 2.76
C HIS A 61 -12.47 -8.50 2.85
N SER A 62 -11.97 -9.65 3.32
CA SER A 62 -12.72 -10.92 3.41
C SER A 62 -13.40 -11.15 4.77
#